data_AF-D3HRA8-F1
#
_entry.id   AF-D3HRA8-F1
#
_cell.length_a   1.000
_cell.length_b   1.000
_cell.length_c   1.000
_cell.angle_alpha   90.00
_cell.angle_beta   90.00
_cell.angle_gamma   90.00
#
_symmetry.space_group_name_H-M   'P 1'
#
loop_
_entity.id
_entity.type
_entity.pdbx_description
1 polymer ?
#
loop_
_entity_poly.entity_id
_entity_poly.type
_entity_poly.pdbx_seq_one_letter_code
_entity_poly.pdbx_strand_id
1 'polypeptide(L)'
;MKKQYFIIKVFIALWATLAIAVAYAEKPLWTFTPLTPTQKEVLNTGTETIIYTVTNQSTKKHQLVLKPQRGISQAAPCFLGPKNSANSTCTLTLKLTGNKLPIDGISKGPILCQAYPDGKTPNSNQCYQPSQKDSLKITVFYLKSNGSSCTNGLECQTNACIPATHTCNFCTQNNECAPGNICTSQGFCITPNGGACSTDAGCIIGSICSSGKCLAPNGAICSSDSACQSSQCISGKCRGRGNGASCSTNATCQSNFCSSGVCTPLSTDQPCSSNAQCQSGYCSPQGTCAIPNTGASCTSNAFCQSNICSGNTCLAPGSCAADSDCPNSEHCDMTTHICVAVCVPRTCVNQGVHCGSIGDGCGGILNCGVCPVGQICSAGVCGPSACIPETCAQLGAQCGIQTDGCGGLLDCGTCTAPQSCGGGGVASQCG
;
A
#
# COMPACT_ATOMS: atom_id res chain seq x y z
N MET A 1 -51.73 36.46 71.95
CA MET A 1 -51.57 35.89 70.60
C MET A 1 -52.03 36.80 69.44
N LYS A 2 -52.99 37.73 69.59
CA LYS A 2 -53.45 38.60 68.47
C LYS A 2 -52.53 39.78 68.11
N LYS A 3 -51.72 40.30 69.05
CA LYS A 3 -50.86 41.49 68.83
C LYS A 3 -49.57 41.18 68.04
N GLN A 4 -48.97 40.01 68.24
CA GLN A 4 -47.80 39.54 67.47
C GLN A 4 -48.17 39.23 66.00
N TYR A 5 -49.36 38.70 65.75
CA TYR A 5 -49.82 38.38 64.40
C TYR A 5 -50.08 39.64 63.55
N PHE A 6 -50.50 40.74 64.19
CA PHE A 6 -50.68 42.02 63.52
C PHE A 6 -49.36 42.69 63.15
N ILE A 7 -48.37 42.67 64.06
CA ILE A 7 -47.02 43.22 63.79
C ILE A 7 -46.32 42.44 62.68
N ILE A 8 -46.43 41.10 62.66
CA ILE A 8 -45.86 40.27 61.60
C ILE A 8 -46.53 40.55 60.24
N LYS A 9 -47.85 40.76 60.19
CA LYS A 9 -48.53 41.13 58.94
C LYS A 9 -48.18 42.53 58.44
N VAL A 10 -47.96 43.49 59.33
CA VAL A 10 -47.49 44.84 58.96
C VAL A 10 -46.05 44.79 58.43
N PHE A 11 -45.17 43.99 59.02
CA PHE A 11 -43.79 43.80 58.51
C PHE A 11 -43.75 43.06 57.17
N ILE A 12 -44.60 42.05 56.96
CA ILE A 12 -44.71 41.35 55.66
C ILE A 12 -45.29 42.28 54.59
N ALA A 13 -46.25 43.14 54.93
CA ALA A 13 -46.80 44.13 54.00
C ALA A 13 -45.80 45.27 53.68
N LEU A 14 -44.99 45.71 54.66
CA LEU A 14 -43.91 46.69 54.45
C LEU A 14 -42.70 46.13 53.69
N TRP A 15 -42.43 44.83 53.82
CA TRP A 15 -41.41 44.14 53.00
C TRP A 15 -41.90 43.83 51.58
N ALA A 16 -43.20 43.61 51.39
CA ALA A 16 -43.78 43.38 50.06
C ALA A 16 -43.83 44.66 49.19
N THR A 17 -43.83 45.85 49.79
CA THR A 17 -43.83 47.13 49.04
C THR A 17 -42.43 47.68 48.74
N LEU A 18 -41.37 47.16 49.36
CA LEU A 18 -39.98 47.59 49.12
C LEU A 18 -39.23 46.81 48.03
N ALA A 19 -39.87 45.80 47.42
CA ALA A 19 -39.24 44.93 46.41
C ALA A 19 -39.64 45.23 44.96
N ILE A 20 -40.18 46.42 44.67
CA ILE A 20 -40.25 46.88 43.28
C ILE A 20 -38.89 47.50 42.97
N ALA A 21 -37.93 46.65 42.59
CA ALA A 21 -36.77 47.12 41.86
C ALA A 21 -37.29 47.74 40.55
N VAL A 22 -37.42 49.07 40.54
CA VAL A 22 -37.70 49.82 39.32
C VAL A 22 -36.48 49.63 38.44
N ALA A 23 -36.55 48.66 37.53
CA ALA A 23 -35.57 48.54 36.47
C ALA A 23 -35.77 49.76 35.56
N TYR A 24 -34.98 50.81 35.78
CA TYR A 24 -34.84 51.89 34.81
C TYR A 24 -34.16 51.32 33.57
N ALA A 25 -34.96 50.79 32.63
CA ALA A 25 -34.51 50.62 31.26
C ALA A 25 -34.49 52.02 30.64
N GLU A 26 -33.39 52.76 30.83
CA GLU A 26 -33.16 53.97 30.05
C GLU A 26 -33.31 53.62 28.56
N LYS A 27 -34.16 54.36 27.85
CA LYS A 27 -34.40 54.13 26.42
C LYS A 27 -33.05 54.17 25.71
N PRO A 28 -32.68 53.12 24.96
CA PRO A 28 -31.36 53.04 24.37
C PRO A 28 -31.18 54.17 23.36
N LEU A 29 -30.00 54.81 23.37
CA LEU A 29 -29.72 55.93 22.47
C LEU A 29 -29.68 55.51 21.01
N TRP A 30 -29.55 54.21 20.72
CA TRP A 30 -29.73 53.63 19.40
C TRP A 30 -30.35 52.23 19.49
N THR A 31 -31.03 51.84 18.42
CA THR A 31 -31.74 50.56 18.31
C THR A 31 -31.21 49.74 17.14
N PHE A 32 -31.37 48.42 17.22
CA PHE A 32 -30.92 47.48 16.20
C PHE A 32 -32.12 46.81 15.54
N THR A 33 -32.12 46.71 14.22
CA THR A 33 -33.12 45.98 13.45
C THR A 33 -32.40 45.04 12.48
N PRO A 34 -32.51 43.71 12.62
CA PRO A 34 -31.80 42.79 11.75
C PRO A 34 -32.35 42.87 10.32
N LEU A 35 -31.44 42.93 9.34
CA LEU A 35 -31.75 42.80 7.91
C LEU A 35 -31.52 41.37 7.41
N THR A 36 -30.70 40.60 8.12
CA THR A 36 -30.45 39.18 7.87
C THR A 36 -30.78 38.34 9.11
N PRO A 37 -31.04 37.03 8.99
CA PRO A 37 -31.22 36.15 10.14
C PRO A 37 -30.06 36.26 11.14
N THR A 38 -30.40 36.43 12.41
CA THR A 38 -29.43 36.55 13.52
C THR A 38 -29.04 35.20 14.10
N GLN A 39 -29.76 34.14 13.70
CA GLN A 39 -29.41 32.75 13.94
C GLN A 39 -28.67 32.19 12.72
N LYS A 40 -27.41 31.79 12.91
CA LYS A 40 -26.53 31.35 11.82
C LYS A 40 -25.61 30.23 12.27
N GLU A 41 -25.45 29.23 11.41
CA GLU A 41 -24.42 28.19 11.52
C GLU A 41 -23.20 28.60 10.68
N VAL A 42 -22.01 28.56 11.27
CA VAL A 42 -20.77 29.01 10.62
C VAL A 42 -19.78 27.87 10.59
N LEU A 43 -19.28 27.55 9.39
CA LEU A 43 -18.23 26.55 9.22
C LEU A 43 -16.91 27.03 9.86
N ASN A 44 -16.19 26.15 10.55
CA ASN A 44 -14.90 26.47 11.19
C ASN A 44 -13.90 27.15 10.22
N THR A 45 -13.86 26.79 8.94
CA THR A 45 -12.93 27.39 7.96
C THR A 45 -13.55 28.55 7.19
N GLY A 46 -14.86 28.80 7.36
CA GLY A 46 -15.63 29.74 6.57
C GLY A 46 -15.80 31.12 7.20
N THR A 47 -16.44 32.01 6.45
CA THR A 47 -16.85 33.34 6.90
C THR A 47 -18.28 33.63 6.51
N GLU A 48 -19.06 34.18 7.44
CA GLU A 48 -20.46 34.56 7.23
C GLU A 48 -20.67 36.04 7.56
N THR A 49 -21.77 36.61 7.09
CA THR A 49 -22.13 38.00 7.40
C THR A 49 -23.52 38.12 8.01
N ILE A 50 -23.65 39.05 8.96
CA ILE A 50 -24.92 39.46 9.54
C ILE A 50 -25.03 40.97 9.44
N ILE A 51 -26.19 41.44 8.99
CA ILE A 51 -26.44 42.85 8.72
C ILE A 51 -27.57 43.34 9.62
N TYR A 52 -27.34 44.48 10.27
CA TYR A 52 -28.34 45.21 11.03
C TYR A 52 -28.51 46.63 10.45
N THR A 53 -29.72 47.16 10.53
CA THR A 53 -29.94 48.61 10.54
C THR A 53 -29.83 49.11 11.97
N VAL A 54 -28.94 50.07 12.22
CA VAL A 54 -28.81 50.74 13.51
C VAL A 54 -29.43 52.13 13.38
N THR A 55 -30.33 52.47 14.29
CA THR A 55 -31.11 53.72 14.24
C THR A 55 -30.85 54.57 15.48
N ASN A 56 -30.49 55.83 15.30
CA ASN A 56 -30.28 56.77 16.38
C ASN A 56 -31.61 57.26 16.97
N GLN A 57 -31.74 57.15 18.29
CA GLN A 57 -32.88 57.64 19.08
C GLN A 57 -32.54 58.91 19.87
N SER A 58 -31.28 59.37 19.80
CA SER A 58 -30.76 60.58 20.44
C SER A 58 -30.77 61.78 19.49
N THR A 59 -30.89 62.99 20.03
CA THR A 59 -30.71 64.24 19.27
C THR A 59 -29.24 64.53 18.95
N LYS A 60 -28.30 63.80 19.53
CA LYS A 60 -26.85 63.94 19.27
C LYS A 60 -26.40 62.96 18.19
N LYS A 61 -25.39 63.34 17.41
CA LYS A 61 -24.68 62.44 16.50
C LYS A 61 -23.84 61.42 17.28
N HIS A 62 -23.69 60.22 16.74
CA HIS A 62 -22.94 59.12 17.35
C HIS A 62 -22.01 58.47 16.33
N GLN A 63 -20.86 57.99 16.81
CA GLN A 63 -19.96 57.12 16.06
C GLN A 63 -19.83 55.85 16.87
N LEU A 64 -20.28 54.74 16.30
CA LEU A 64 -20.39 53.48 17.01
C LEU A 64 -19.35 52.49 16.54
N VAL A 65 -18.72 51.83 17.51
CA VAL A 65 -17.73 50.79 17.30
C VAL A 65 -18.11 49.54 18.09
N LEU A 66 -17.87 48.38 17.49
CA LEU A 66 -18.11 47.09 18.09
C LEU A 66 -17.22 46.90 19.31
N LYS A 67 -17.82 46.54 20.44
CA LYS A 67 -17.07 46.04 21.60
C LYS A 67 -16.37 44.74 21.18
N PRO A 68 -15.06 44.58 21.42
CA PRO A 68 -14.32 43.39 21.00
C PRO A 68 -15.05 42.10 21.35
N GLN A 69 -15.41 41.33 20.31
CA GLN A 69 -16.11 40.06 20.44
C GLN A 69 -15.40 39.03 19.57
N ARG A 70 -15.01 37.91 20.18
CA ARG A 70 -14.17 36.90 19.55
C ARG A 70 -14.82 36.37 18.26
N GLY A 71 -14.08 36.41 17.15
CA GLY A 71 -14.55 35.93 15.84
C GLY A 71 -15.56 36.83 15.13
N ILE A 72 -15.91 37.99 15.68
CA ILE A 72 -16.77 38.99 15.03
C ILE A 72 -15.98 40.26 14.77
N SER A 73 -16.12 40.81 13.57
CA SER A 73 -15.56 42.12 13.20
C SER A 73 -16.63 42.97 12.52
N GLN A 74 -16.62 44.27 12.75
CA GLN A 74 -17.43 45.21 11.97
C GLN A 74 -16.67 45.61 10.71
N ALA A 75 -17.33 45.63 9.55
CA ALA A 75 -16.71 46.01 8.29
C ALA A 75 -16.27 47.49 8.27
N ALA A 76 -17.09 48.36 8.87
CA ALA A 76 -16.80 49.78 9.05
C ALA A 76 -17.47 50.30 10.33
N PRO A 77 -16.96 51.39 10.95
CA PRO A 77 -17.66 52.08 12.02
C PRO A 77 -19.01 52.61 11.56
N CYS A 78 -19.99 52.64 12.46
CA CYS A 78 -21.33 53.10 12.15
C CYS A 78 -21.51 54.55 12.56
N PHE A 79 -21.69 55.44 11.59
CA PHE A 79 -21.88 56.88 11.82
C PHE A 79 -23.37 57.22 11.77
N LEU A 80 -23.86 57.83 12.84
CA LEU A 80 -25.26 58.17 13.00
C LEU A 80 -25.41 59.67 13.19
N GLY A 81 -26.19 60.30 12.31
CA GLY A 81 -26.68 61.67 12.50
C GLY A 81 -27.76 61.73 13.58
N PRO A 82 -28.17 62.94 14.01
CA PRO A 82 -29.26 63.15 14.97
C PRO A 82 -30.54 62.40 14.60
N LYS A 83 -31.37 62.03 15.59
CA LYS A 83 -32.70 61.45 15.35
C LYS A 83 -33.51 62.30 14.35
N ASN A 84 -34.19 61.63 13.42
CA ASN A 84 -34.99 62.21 12.34
C ASN A 84 -34.21 63.00 11.27
N SER A 85 -32.88 62.91 11.24
CA SER A 85 -32.08 63.39 10.11
C SER A 85 -32.00 62.34 9.00
N ALA A 86 -31.66 62.75 7.76
CA ALA A 86 -31.52 61.85 6.61
C ALA A 86 -30.45 60.75 6.83
N ASN A 87 -29.52 60.95 7.77
CA ASN A 87 -28.47 60.01 8.15
C ASN A 87 -28.64 59.49 9.59
N SER A 88 -29.86 59.46 10.12
CA SER A 88 -30.15 58.92 11.46
C SER A 88 -30.01 57.40 11.57
N THR A 89 -29.74 56.71 10.46
CA THR A 89 -29.54 55.26 10.40
C THR A 89 -28.21 54.92 9.75
N CYS A 90 -27.68 53.74 10.06
CA CYS A 90 -26.53 53.17 9.37
C CYS A 90 -26.65 51.64 9.28
N THR A 91 -26.06 51.07 8.24
CA THR A 91 -25.99 49.62 8.02
C THR A 91 -24.75 49.05 8.71
N LEU A 92 -24.95 48.29 9.76
CA LEU A 92 -23.90 47.55 10.45
C LEU A 92 -23.71 46.19 9.79
N THR A 93 -22.58 46.00 9.12
CA THR A 93 -22.16 44.71 8.57
C THR A 93 -21.16 44.04 9.51
N LEU A 94 -21.55 42.91 10.07
CA LEU A 94 -20.69 42.06 10.89
C LEU A 94 -20.15 40.92 10.05
N LYS A 95 -18.83 40.72 10.07
CA LYS A 95 -18.15 39.57 9.51
C LYS A 95 -17.81 38.59 10.63
N LEU A 96 -18.38 37.39 10.52
CA LEU A 96 -18.10 36.24 11.37
C LEU A 96 -16.97 35.42 10.74
N THR A 97 -15.97 35.03 11.53
CA THR A 97 -14.85 34.19 11.07
C THR A 97 -14.82 32.90 11.89
N GLY A 98 -15.17 31.78 11.25
CA GLY A 98 -15.40 30.48 11.90
C GLY A 98 -14.31 30.07 12.88
N ASN A 99 -13.06 30.04 12.42
CA ASN A 99 -11.92 29.54 13.20
C ASN A 99 -11.55 30.45 14.39
N LYS A 100 -12.11 31.66 14.45
CA LYS A 100 -11.93 32.60 15.54
C LYS A 100 -13.13 32.65 16.48
N LEU A 101 -14.28 32.09 16.11
CA LEU A 101 -15.46 32.03 16.98
C LEU A 101 -15.23 31.06 18.16
N PRO A 102 -15.90 31.29 19.31
CA PRO A 102 -15.91 30.32 20.40
C PRO A 102 -16.55 28.99 19.97
N ILE A 103 -16.04 27.87 20.50
CA ILE A 103 -16.55 26.52 20.19
C ILE A 103 -18.01 26.40 20.62
N ASP A 104 -18.37 26.97 21.76
CA ASP A 104 -19.75 26.98 22.29
C ASP A 104 -20.68 27.96 21.55
N GLY A 105 -20.18 28.65 20.53
CA GLY A 105 -20.93 29.64 19.76
C GLY A 105 -21.11 30.99 20.48
N ILE A 106 -22.10 31.77 20.02
CA ILE A 106 -22.43 33.11 20.51
C ILE A 106 -23.94 33.22 20.67
N SER A 107 -24.41 33.63 21.84
CA SER A 107 -25.85 33.75 22.15
C SER A 107 -26.30 35.18 22.50
N LYS A 108 -25.40 36.17 22.35
CA LYS A 108 -25.62 37.57 22.74
C LYS A 108 -24.92 38.55 21.80
N GLY A 109 -25.32 39.81 21.86
CA GLY A 109 -24.78 40.89 21.02
C GLY A 109 -25.43 40.96 19.63
N PRO A 110 -24.85 41.71 18.68
CA PRO A 110 -23.63 42.52 18.81
C PRO A 110 -23.77 43.63 19.86
N ILE A 111 -22.66 44.02 20.48
CA ILE A 111 -22.63 45.17 21.39
C ILE A 111 -21.90 46.31 20.68
N LEU A 112 -22.62 47.39 20.37
CA LEU A 112 -22.00 48.62 19.88
C LEU A 112 -21.87 49.63 21.01
N CYS A 113 -20.74 50.32 21.04
CA CYS A 113 -20.44 51.37 21.99
C CYS A 113 -20.12 52.68 21.27
N GLN A 114 -20.39 53.81 21.93
CA GLN A 114 -19.89 55.10 21.46
C GLN A 114 -18.35 55.06 21.39
N ALA A 115 -17.78 55.49 20.28
CA ALA A 115 -16.33 55.63 20.13
C ALA A 115 -15.82 56.83 20.95
N TYR A 116 -14.64 56.67 21.55
CA TYR A 116 -13.85 57.80 22.04
C TYR A 116 -13.40 58.72 20.87
N PRO A 117 -12.83 59.91 21.15
CA PRO A 117 -12.36 60.82 20.10
C PRO A 117 -11.33 60.23 19.12
N ASP A 118 -10.70 59.10 19.47
CA ASP A 118 -9.82 58.33 18.59
C ASP A 118 -10.56 57.58 17.47
N GLY A 119 -11.90 57.55 17.52
CA GLY A 119 -12.79 56.92 16.55
C GLY A 119 -12.75 55.39 16.52
N LYS A 120 -12.04 54.75 17.46
CA LYS A 120 -11.77 53.30 17.44
C LYS A 120 -12.06 52.62 18.77
N THR A 121 -11.80 53.29 19.88
CA THR A 121 -11.92 52.65 21.20
C THR A 121 -13.37 52.73 21.70
N PRO A 122 -13.99 51.61 22.10
CA PRO A 122 -15.36 51.60 22.62
C PRO A 122 -15.42 52.18 24.05
N ASN A 123 -16.31 53.14 24.27
CA ASN A 123 -16.66 53.62 25.60
C ASN A 123 -17.61 52.63 26.28
N SER A 124 -17.08 51.83 27.22
CA SER A 124 -17.83 50.79 27.95
C SER A 124 -19.05 51.30 28.73
N ASN A 125 -19.12 52.59 29.05
CA ASN A 125 -20.25 53.18 29.79
C ASN A 125 -21.42 53.57 28.88
N GLN A 126 -21.26 53.50 27.56
CA GLN A 126 -22.29 53.90 26.61
C GLN A 126 -22.37 52.87 25.48
N CYS A 127 -22.84 51.68 25.85
CA CYS A 127 -22.99 50.55 24.94
C CYS A 127 -24.43 50.02 24.97
N TYR A 128 -24.93 49.63 23.81
CA TYR A 128 -26.23 48.97 23.69
C TYR A 128 -26.11 47.75 22.78
N GLN A 129 -27.04 46.81 22.96
CA GLN A 129 -27.16 45.59 22.17
C GLN A 129 -28.62 45.40 21.74
N PRO A 130 -28.90 44.54 20.75
CA PRO A 130 -30.27 44.22 20.35
C PRO A 130 -31.11 43.62 21.49
N SER A 131 -32.42 43.50 21.23
CA SER A 131 -33.32 42.72 22.08
C SER A 131 -32.88 41.25 22.15
N GLN A 132 -33.40 40.48 23.12
CA GLN A 132 -33.10 39.05 23.21
C GLN A 132 -33.53 38.27 21.95
N LYS A 133 -34.60 38.72 21.28
CA LYS A 133 -35.10 38.13 20.03
C LYS A 133 -34.13 38.36 18.86
N ASP A 134 -33.55 39.56 18.80
CA ASP A 134 -32.70 40.01 17.69
C ASP A 134 -31.20 39.88 17.98
N SER A 135 -30.87 39.27 19.13
CA SER A 135 -29.49 38.97 19.50
C SER A 135 -28.90 37.87 18.61
N LEU A 136 -27.58 37.87 18.46
CA LEU A 136 -26.84 36.84 17.73
C LEU A 136 -27.01 35.46 18.37
N LYS A 137 -27.32 34.46 17.56
CA LYS A 137 -27.37 33.04 17.91
C LYS A 137 -26.53 32.24 16.91
N ILE A 138 -25.22 32.23 17.14
CA ILE A 138 -24.23 31.66 16.23
C ILE A 138 -23.73 30.33 16.77
N THR A 139 -23.74 29.31 15.94
CA THR A 139 -23.16 28.00 16.24
C THR A 139 -22.02 27.72 15.27
N VAL A 140 -20.96 27.08 15.74
CA VAL A 140 -19.80 26.71 14.91
C VAL A 140 -19.84 25.21 14.66
N PHE A 141 -19.70 24.80 13.40
CA PHE A 141 -19.59 23.39 13.05
C PHE A 141 -18.27 23.09 12.33
N TYR A 142 -17.82 21.84 12.43
CA TYR A 142 -16.53 21.36 11.94
C TYR A 142 -16.78 20.31 10.85
N LEU A 143 -16.13 20.45 9.69
CA LEU A 143 -16.07 19.34 8.73
C LEU A 143 -15.18 18.26 9.33
N LYS A 144 -15.65 17.00 9.32
CA LYS A 144 -14.79 15.86 9.63
C LYS A 144 -13.79 15.69 8.49
N SER A 145 -12.53 15.38 8.85
CA SER A 145 -11.46 15.15 7.88
C SER A 145 -11.78 13.90 7.05
N ASN A 146 -12.34 14.12 5.86
CA ASN A 146 -12.38 13.26 4.66
C ASN A 146 -13.67 13.50 3.87
N GLY A 147 -13.90 14.71 3.35
CA GLY A 147 -14.89 14.97 2.29
C GLY A 147 -16.28 14.33 2.49
N SER A 148 -16.73 14.17 3.74
CA SER A 148 -17.92 13.41 4.08
C SER A 148 -19.17 14.26 3.92
N SER A 149 -20.00 13.87 2.96
CA SER A 149 -21.40 14.27 2.78
C SER A 149 -22.24 14.06 4.06
N CYS A 150 -23.32 14.81 4.17
CA CYS A 150 -24.28 14.85 5.30
C CYS A 150 -24.74 13.44 5.70
N THR A 151 -24.58 13.06 6.98
CA THR A 151 -24.83 11.69 7.48
C THR A 151 -26.14 11.54 8.29
N ASN A 152 -26.97 12.57 8.39
CA ASN A 152 -28.21 12.53 9.18
C ASN A 152 -29.43 13.01 8.38
N GLY A 153 -30.53 12.27 8.48
CA GLY A 153 -31.78 12.50 7.72
C GLY A 153 -32.49 13.82 8.02
N LEU A 154 -32.11 14.56 9.07
CA LEU A 154 -32.63 15.92 9.32
C LEU A 154 -31.97 16.99 8.43
N GLU A 155 -30.78 16.74 7.87
CA GLU A 155 -30.00 17.70 7.06
C GLU A 155 -30.21 17.53 5.55
N CYS A 156 -30.97 16.51 5.12
CA CYS A 156 -31.21 16.17 3.72
C CYS A 156 -32.70 15.98 3.42
N GLN A 157 -33.55 16.95 3.79
CA GLN A 157 -35.00 16.85 3.56
C GLN A 157 -35.44 17.10 2.10
N THR A 158 -34.53 17.54 1.20
CA THR A 158 -34.89 18.00 -0.16
C THR A 158 -33.91 17.61 -1.27
N ASN A 159 -33.10 16.54 -1.11
CA ASN A 159 -31.99 16.17 -2.03
C ASN A 159 -30.86 17.21 -2.14
N ALA A 160 -30.84 18.24 -1.29
CA ALA A 160 -29.76 19.21 -1.17
C ALA A 160 -29.29 19.26 0.29
N CYS A 161 -27.97 19.19 0.50
CA CYS A 161 -27.35 19.47 1.80
C CYS A 161 -27.42 20.98 2.10
N ILE A 162 -27.37 21.37 3.37
CA ILE A 162 -27.14 22.76 3.76
C ILE A 162 -25.66 22.89 4.17
N PRO A 163 -24.87 23.79 3.53
CA PRO A 163 -25.25 24.72 2.48
C PRO A 163 -25.49 24.04 1.12
N ALA A 164 -26.38 24.63 0.30
CA ALA A 164 -26.97 24.12 -0.95
C ALA A 164 -25.99 23.83 -2.10
N THR A 165 -24.70 23.75 -1.83
CA THR A 165 -23.63 23.47 -2.80
C THR A 165 -23.27 21.99 -2.87
N HIS A 166 -23.93 21.11 -2.11
CA HIS A 166 -23.62 19.68 -2.01
C HIS A 166 -24.85 18.79 -2.26
N THR A 167 -24.65 17.68 -2.97
CA THR A 167 -25.65 16.63 -3.24
C THR A 167 -25.50 15.45 -2.28
N CYS A 168 -26.59 14.99 -1.67
CA CYS A 168 -26.59 13.80 -0.80
C CYS A 168 -26.52 12.53 -1.66
N ASN A 169 -25.44 11.76 -1.58
CA ASN A 169 -25.31 10.47 -2.27
C ASN A 169 -25.22 9.31 -1.28
N PHE A 170 -25.98 9.38 -0.18
CA PHE A 170 -26.14 8.26 0.75
C PHE A 170 -27.55 7.65 0.69
N CYS A 171 -27.65 6.33 0.61
CA CYS A 171 -28.86 5.53 0.57
C CYS A 171 -28.76 4.37 1.57
N THR A 172 -29.90 3.85 2.02
CA THR A 172 -29.97 2.60 2.80
C THR A 172 -30.68 1.48 2.06
N GLN A 173 -31.47 1.83 1.04
CA GLN A 173 -32.20 0.90 0.18
C GLN A 173 -32.23 1.40 -1.28
N ASN A 174 -32.43 0.49 -2.24
CA ASN A 174 -32.38 0.81 -3.67
C ASN A 174 -33.47 1.81 -4.12
N ASN A 175 -34.61 1.86 -3.41
CA ASN A 175 -35.72 2.76 -3.73
C ASN A 175 -35.43 4.24 -3.37
N GLU A 176 -34.38 4.50 -2.60
CA GLU A 176 -33.88 5.85 -2.31
C GLU A 176 -33.01 6.39 -3.45
N CYS A 177 -32.63 5.53 -4.40
CA CYS A 177 -31.92 5.91 -5.60
C CYS A 177 -32.88 6.14 -6.77
N ALA A 178 -32.42 6.86 -7.80
CA ALA A 178 -33.17 7.01 -9.05
C ALA A 178 -33.55 5.62 -9.61
N PRO A 179 -34.72 5.47 -10.28
CA PRO A 179 -35.20 4.18 -10.77
C PRO A 179 -34.13 3.44 -11.58
N GLY A 180 -33.76 2.24 -11.13
CA GLY A 180 -32.73 1.40 -11.76
C GLY A 180 -31.33 1.46 -11.11
N ASN A 181 -31.10 2.35 -10.14
CA ASN A 181 -29.84 2.44 -9.40
C ASN A 181 -29.83 1.56 -8.15
N ILE A 182 -28.63 1.15 -7.73
CA ILE A 182 -28.42 0.23 -6.60
C ILE A 182 -27.74 0.99 -5.47
N CYS A 183 -28.20 0.75 -4.25
CA CYS A 183 -27.58 1.23 -3.05
C CYS A 183 -26.46 0.27 -2.60
N THR A 184 -25.22 0.75 -2.50
CA THR A 184 -24.11 -0.07 -1.99
C THR A 184 -24.21 -0.27 -0.47
N SER A 185 -23.53 -1.29 0.06
CA SER A 185 -23.39 -1.49 1.52
C SER A 185 -22.63 -0.36 2.21
N GLN A 186 -21.88 0.44 1.46
CA GLN A 186 -21.25 1.68 1.92
C GLN A 186 -22.16 2.89 1.77
N GLY A 187 -23.41 2.68 1.37
CA GLY A 187 -24.46 3.67 1.29
C GLY A 187 -24.46 4.50 0.02
N PHE A 188 -23.74 4.18 -1.06
CA PHE A 188 -23.75 5.02 -2.26
C PHE A 188 -24.78 4.56 -3.30
N CYS A 189 -25.55 5.49 -3.89
CA CYS A 189 -26.35 5.22 -5.09
C CYS A 189 -25.44 5.14 -6.32
N ILE A 190 -25.28 3.94 -6.87
CA ILE A 190 -24.49 3.72 -8.09
C ILE A 190 -25.39 3.24 -9.23
N THR A 191 -25.06 3.69 -10.43
CA THR A 191 -25.69 3.16 -11.64
C THR A 191 -25.03 1.83 -12.00
N PRO A 192 -25.80 0.73 -12.17
CA PRO A 192 -25.24 -0.54 -12.61
C PRO A 192 -24.64 -0.43 -14.01
N ASN A 193 -23.69 -1.33 -14.32
CA ASN A 193 -23.05 -1.37 -15.64
C ASN A 193 -24.10 -1.57 -16.75
N GLY A 194 -24.07 -0.70 -17.76
CA GLY A 194 -25.09 -0.61 -18.83
C GLY A 194 -26.23 0.38 -18.56
N GLY A 195 -26.32 0.92 -17.34
CA GLY A 195 -27.30 1.96 -16.98
C GLY A 195 -26.89 3.35 -17.45
N ALA A 196 -27.85 4.30 -17.40
CA ALA A 196 -27.66 5.65 -17.92
C ALA A 196 -26.79 6.53 -16.99
N CYS A 197 -25.90 7.32 -17.57
CA CYS A 197 -25.02 8.23 -16.83
C CYS A 197 -24.80 9.54 -17.57
N SER A 198 -24.40 10.57 -16.83
CA SER A 198 -23.98 11.86 -17.37
C SER A 198 -22.48 12.11 -17.22
N THR A 199 -21.86 11.53 -16.18
CA THR A 199 -20.42 11.62 -15.90
C THR A 199 -19.92 10.31 -15.29
N ASP A 200 -18.60 10.08 -15.33
CA ASP A 200 -17.96 8.87 -14.78
C ASP A 200 -18.28 8.66 -13.29
N ALA A 201 -18.48 9.74 -12.54
CA ALA A 201 -18.82 9.71 -11.11
C ALA A 201 -20.18 9.06 -10.80
N GLY A 202 -21.07 8.96 -11.81
CA GLY A 202 -22.37 8.29 -11.67
C GLY A 202 -22.30 6.76 -11.83
N CYS A 203 -21.13 6.21 -12.19
CA CYS A 203 -20.93 4.80 -12.47
C CYS A 203 -20.21 4.07 -11.32
N ILE A 204 -20.25 2.74 -11.35
CA ILE A 204 -19.47 1.90 -10.44
C ILE A 204 -17.97 2.25 -10.57
N ILE A 205 -17.24 2.28 -9.45
CA ILE A 205 -15.80 2.55 -9.40
C ILE A 205 -15.06 1.74 -10.47
N GLY A 206 -14.27 2.44 -11.31
CA GLY A 206 -13.51 1.86 -12.42
C GLY A 206 -14.27 1.80 -13.75
N SER A 207 -15.56 2.12 -13.78
CA SER A 207 -16.37 2.25 -15.00
C SER A 207 -16.37 3.70 -15.51
N ILE A 208 -16.54 3.87 -16.81
CA ILE A 208 -16.58 5.18 -17.47
C ILE A 208 -17.97 5.45 -18.03
N CYS A 209 -18.36 6.71 -18.08
CA CYS A 209 -19.57 7.14 -18.74
C CYS A 209 -19.26 7.48 -20.21
N SER A 210 -19.69 6.62 -21.12
CA SER A 210 -19.52 6.82 -22.56
C SER A 210 -20.82 6.62 -23.29
N SER A 211 -21.14 7.54 -24.21
CA SER A 211 -22.41 7.57 -24.93
C SER A 211 -23.65 7.52 -24.01
N GLY A 212 -23.54 8.17 -22.84
CA GLY A 212 -24.62 8.22 -21.85
C GLY A 212 -24.85 6.90 -21.09
N LYS A 213 -23.92 5.93 -21.16
CA LYS A 213 -24.00 4.65 -20.44
C LYS A 213 -22.75 4.35 -19.63
N CYS A 214 -22.93 3.72 -18.47
CA CYS A 214 -21.83 3.22 -17.66
C CYS A 214 -21.22 1.97 -18.30
N LEU A 215 -19.98 2.08 -18.77
CA LEU A 215 -19.24 0.99 -19.39
C LEU A 215 -18.17 0.45 -18.43
N ALA A 216 -18.29 -0.82 -18.09
CA ALA A 216 -17.44 -1.49 -17.13
C ALA A 216 -16.09 -1.93 -17.75
N PRO A 217 -15.01 -1.94 -16.96
CA PRO A 217 -13.72 -2.47 -17.37
C PRO A 217 -13.74 -4.01 -17.44
N ASN A 218 -12.70 -4.59 -18.03
CA ASN A 218 -12.53 -6.04 -18.11
C ASN A 218 -12.55 -6.69 -16.72
N GLY A 219 -13.25 -7.82 -16.60
CA GLY A 219 -13.43 -8.57 -15.35
C GLY A 219 -14.63 -8.13 -14.50
N ALA A 220 -15.18 -6.95 -14.74
CA ALA A 220 -16.38 -6.47 -14.05
C ALA A 220 -17.64 -7.25 -14.48
N ILE A 221 -18.63 -7.30 -13.59
CA ILE A 221 -19.92 -7.96 -13.87
C ILE A 221 -20.70 -7.13 -14.89
N CYS A 222 -21.34 -7.80 -15.83
CA CYS A 222 -22.17 -7.18 -16.87
C CYS A 222 -23.46 -7.97 -17.09
N SER A 223 -24.48 -7.27 -17.57
CA SER A 223 -25.78 -7.84 -17.95
C SER A 223 -25.97 -7.94 -19.47
N SER A 224 -25.20 -7.19 -20.24
CA SER A 224 -25.21 -7.19 -21.70
C SER A 224 -23.88 -6.68 -22.25
N ASP A 225 -23.62 -6.95 -23.53
CA ASP A 225 -22.43 -6.43 -24.23
C ASP A 225 -22.30 -4.91 -24.10
N SER A 226 -23.42 -4.19 -24.17
CA SER A 226 -23.46 -2.72 -24.05
C SER A 226 -23.06 -2.18 -22.66
N ALA A 227 -22.92 -3.06 -21.66
CA ALA A 227 -22.44 -2.71 -20.33
C ALA A 227 -20.91 -2.74 -20.22
N CYS A 228 -20.19 -3.17 -21.25
CA CYS A 228 -18.73 -3.35 -21.24
C CYS A 228 -18.03 -2.36 -22.17
N GLN A 229 -16.87 -1.84 -21.76
CA GLN A 229 -16.03 -1.00 -22.61
C GLN A 229 -15.57 -1.73 -23.88
N SER A 230 -15.35 -3.05 -23.77
CA SER A 230 -15.03 -3.93 -24.90
C SER A 230 -16.21 -4.27 -25.82
N SER A 231 -17.44 -3.96 -25.37
CA SER A 231 -18.69 -4.44 -25.95
C SER A 231 -18.84 -5.98 -25.92
N GLN A 232 -18.21 -6.66 -24.96
CA GLN A 232 -18.27 -8.13 -24.85
C GLN A 232 -18.55 -8.56 -23.41
N CYS A 233 -19.77 -9.01 -23.17
CA CYS A 233 -20.23 -9.59 -21.92
C CYS A 233 -20.36 -11.10 -22.07
N ILE A 234 -19.34 -11.84 -21.62
CA ILE A 234 -19.26 -13.29 -21.79
C ILE A 234 -19.39 -13.94 -20.41
N SER A 235 -20.41 -14.78 -20.25
CA SER A 235 -20.73 -15.43 -18.97
C SER A 235 -20.91 -14.44 -17.81
N GLY A 236 -21.55 -13.30 -18.08
CA GLY A 236 -21.86 -12.27 -17.08
C GLY A 236 -20.66 -11.43 -16.63
N LYS A 237 -19.50 -11.52 -17.31
CA LYS A 237 -18.33 -10.67 -17.07
C LYS A 237 -17.83 -9.99 -18.34
N CYS A 238 -17.38 -8.76 -18.23
CA CYS A 238 -16.76 -8.04 -19.33
C CYS A 238 -15.43 -8.71 -19.69
N ARG A 239 -15.29 -9.10 -20.96
CA ARG A 239 -14.03 -9.62 -21.51
C ARG A 239 -13.48 -8.62 -22.51
N GLY A 240 -12.18 -8.38 -22.46
CA GLY A 240 -11.52 -7.53 -23.43
C GLY A 240 -11.46 -8.20 -24.81
N ARG A 241 -11.31 -7.40 -25.86
CA ARG A 241 -11.16 -7.90 -27.22
C ARG A 241 -9.80 -8.58 -27.40
N GLY A 242 -9.76 -9.62 -28.23
CA GLY A 242 -8.52 -10.32 -28.55
C GLY A 242 -7.48 -9.44 -29.24
N ASN A 243 -6.21 -9.89 -29.24
CA ASN A 243 -5.13 -9.20 -29.92
C ASN A 243 -5.43 -9.07 -31.43
N GLY A 244 -5.12 -7.92 -32.02
CA GLY A 244 -5.46 -7.57 -33.41
C GLY A 244 -6.80 -6.86 -33.59
N ALA A 245 -7.65 -6.81 -32.56
CA ALA A 245 -8.93 -6.08 -32.62
C ALA A 245 -8.73 -4.55 -32.49
N SER A 246 -9.60 -3.77 -33.12
CA SER A 246 -9.61 -2.32 -32.95
C SER A 246 -10.01 -1.91 -31.54
N CYS A 247 -9.32 -0.91 -31.00
CA CYS A 247 -9.53 -0.35 -29.66
C CYS A 247 -9.37 1.17 -29.65
N SER A 248 -10.06 1.81 -28.71
CA SER A 248 -9.91 3.25 -28.45
C SER A 248 -9.20 3.54 -27.13
N THR A 249 -9.28 2.60 -26.18
CA THR A 249 -8.61 2.68 -24.88
C THR A 249 -8.02 1.33 -24.52
N ASN A 250 -6.99 1.37 -23.67
CA ASN A 250 -6.35 0.18 -23.09
C ASN A 250 -7.38 -0.81 -22.51
N ALA A 251 -8.38 -0.33 -21.77
CA ALA A 251 -9.40 -1.15 -21.13
C ALA A 251 -10.32 -1.90 -22.11
N THR A 252 -10.31 -1.57 -23.40
CA THR A 252 -11.06 -2.30 -24.45
C THR A 252 -10.37 -3.64 -24.78
N CYS A 253 -9.06 -3.72 -24.59
CA CYS A 253 -8.24 -4.86 -25.00
C CYS A 253 -8.12 -5.89 -23.90
N GLN A 254 -8.13 -7.18 -24.26
CA GLN A 254 -7.86 -8.24 -23.31
C GLN A 254 -6.50 -8.02 -22.66
N SER A 255 -5.47 -7.66 -23.43
CA SER A 255 -4.13 -7.29 -22.94
C SER A 255 -4.08 -6.05 -22.06
N ASN A 256 -5.17 -5.28 -21.91
CA ASN A 256 -5.17 -3.92 -21.36
C ASN A 256 -4.19 -2.97 -22.08
N PHE A 257 -3.83 -3.26 -23.33
CA PHE A 257 -2.86 -2.48 -24.08
C PHE A 257 -3.33 -2.24 -25.51
N CYS A 258 -3.68 -0.98 -25.77
CA CYS A 258 -4.12 -0.49 -27.06
C CYS A 258 -3.00 0.34 -27.68
N SER A 259 -2.35 -0.18 -28.72
CA SER A 259 -1.27 0.50 -29.42
C SER A 259 -1.71 0.84 -30.83
N SER A 260 -1.62 2.12 -31.19
CA SER A 260 -2.02 2.62 -32.52
C SER A 260 -3.47 2.22 -32.93
N GLY A 261 -4.38 2.18 -31.96
CA GLY A 261 -5.78 1.82 -32.18
C GLY A 261 -6.05 0.31 -32.34
N VAL A 262 -5.06 -0.53 -32.06
CA VAL A 262 -5.16 -1.99 -32.14
C VAL A 262 -4.71 -2.64 -30.82
N CYS A 263 -5.43 -3.68 -30.38
CA CYS A 263 -5.06 -4.45 -29.21
C CYS A 263 -3.79 -5.25 -29.49
N THR A 264 -2.72 -4.95 -28.76
CA THR A 264 -1.43 -5.63 -28.90
C THR A 264 -1.11 -6.42 -27.64
N PRO A 265 -0.39 -7.54 -27.76
CA PRO A 265 0.01 -8.33 -26.60
C PRO A 265 0.97 -7.55 -25.68
N LEU A 266 0.97 -7.91 -24.40
CA LEU A 266 1.86 -7.38 -23.37
C LEU A 266 3.26 -8.00 -23.48
N SER A 267 4.28 -7.16 -23.30
CA SER A 267 5.68 -7.59 -23.18
C SER A 267 5.94 -8.38 -21.89
N THR A 268 7.08 -9.05 -21.81
CA THR A 268 7.58 -9.67 -20.56
C THR A 268 7.62 -8.66 -19.41
N ASP A 269 7.39 -9.14 -18.18
CA ASP A 269 7.31 -8.42 -16.90
C ASP A 269 6.09 -7.50 -16.71
N GLN A 270 5.16 -7.46 -17.67
CA GLN A 270 3.92 -6.70 -17.53
C GLN A 270 2.84 -7.46 -16.74
N PRO A 271 2.03 -6.78 -15.90
CA PRO A 271 0.99 -7.44 -15.13
C PRO A 271 -0.10 -8.03 -16.03
N CYS A 272 -0.51 -9.27 -15.74
CA CYS A 272 -1.51 -10.02 -16.50
C CYS A 272 -2.44 -10.81 -15.58
N SER A 273 -3.56 -11.24 -16.14
CA SER A 273 -4.63 -12.03 -15.53
C SER A 273 -4.97 -13.29 -16.34
N SER A 274 -4.43 -13.44 -17.56
CA SER A 274 -4.63 -14.58 -18.44
C SER A 274 -3.53 -14.65 -19.51
N ASN A 275 -3.25 -15.87 -19.97
CA ASN A 275 -2.23 -16.19 -20.98
C ASN A 275 -2.36 -15.39 -22.29
N ALA A 276 -3.59 -15.16 -22.76
CA ALA A 276 -3.85 -14.43 -24.01
C ALA A 276 -3.44 -12.95 -23.98
N GLN A 277 -3.13 -12.40 -22.79
CA GLN A 277 -2.65 -11.03 -22.65
C GLN A 277 -1.18 -10.88 -23.01
N CYS A 278 -0.38 -11.95 -22.91
CA CYS A 278 1.07 -11.88 -23.01
C CYS A 278 1.54 -12.24 -24.41
N GLN A 279 2.59 -11.58 -24.88
CA GLN A 279 3.26 -11.91 -26.14
C GLN A 279 3.84 -13.32 -26.11
N SER A 280 4.32 -13.76 -24.93
CA SER A 280 4.76 -15.12 -24.67
C SER A 280 3.63 -16.15 -24.62
N GLY A 281 2.36 -15.71 -24.58
CA GLY A 281 1.21 -16.58 -24.34
C GLY A 281 1.14 -17.15 -22.92
N TYR A 282 1.91 -16.62 -21.96
CA TYR A 282 1.94 -17.12 -20.58
C TYR A 282 1.88 -15.99 -19.56
N CYS A 283 0.91 -16.11 -18.67
CA CYS A 283 0.78 -15.30 -17.48
C CYS A 283 1.20 -16.13 -16.27
N SER A 284 2.24 -15.68 -15.55
CA SER A 284 2.76 -16.36 -14.37
C SER A 284 1.70 -16.45 -13.26
N PRO A 285 1.80 -17.41 -12.32
CA PRO A 285 0.96 -17.43 -11.13
C PRO A 285 1.04 -16.15 -10.30
N GLN A 286 2.12 -15.39 -10.41
CA GLN A 286 2.33 -14.08 -9.78
C GLN A 286 1.61 -12.93 -10.52
N GLY A 287 0.92 -13.22 -11.62
CA GLY A 287 0.17 -12.24 -12.40
C GLY A 287 1.07 -11.35 -13.26
N THR A 288 2.18 -11.88 -13.77
CA THR A 288 3.10 -11.16 -14.68
C THR A 288 3.38 -11.96 -15.94
N CYS A 289 3.43 -11.29 -17.10
CA CYS A 289 3.79 -11.90 -18.37
C CYS A 289 5.24 -12.38 -18.29
N ALA A 290 5.43 -13.68 -18.44
CA ALA A 290 6.74 -14.30 -18.33
C ALA A 290 6.93 -15.27 -19.50
N ILE A 291 8.17 -15.71 -19.70
CA ILE A 291 8.43 -16.89 -20.52
C ILE A 291 8.36 -18.09 -19.54
N PRO A 292 7.45 -19.05 -19.74
CA PRO A 292 7.23 -20.12 -18.78
C PRO A 292 8.42 -21.08 -18.69
N ASN A 293 8.60 -21.64 -17.49
CA ASN A 293 9.49 -22.78 -17.21
C ASN A 293 8.77 -23.81 -16.36
N THR A 294 9.23 -25.05 -16.45
CA THR A 294 8.95 -26.16 -15.55
C THR A 294 7.45 -26.41 -15.34
N GLY A 295 6.88 -27.32 -16.13
CA GLY A 295 5.49 -27.79 -15.95
C GLY A 295 4.42 -27.00 -16.71
N ALA A 296 4.78 -25.90 -17.37
CA ALA A 296 3.87 -25.11 -18.20
C ALA A 296 3.70 -25.71 -19.60
N SER A 297 2.52 -25.56 -20.21
CA SER A 297 2.26 -26.09 -21.55
C SER A 297 2.98 -25.30 -22.64
N CYS A 298 3.50 -26.01 -23.65
CA CYS A 298 4.19 -25.42 -24.79
C CYS A 298 3.84 -26.14 -26.10
N THR A 299 3.96 -25.43 -27.23
CA THR A 299 3.79 -25.98 -28.59
C THR A 299 5.08 -25.91 -29.42
N SER A 300 6.10 -25.21 -28.92
CA SER A 300 7.44 -25.16 -29.51
C SER A 300 8.47 -24.75 -28.46
N ASN A 301 9.74 -25.00 -28.75
CA ASN A 301 10.88 -24.66 -27.89
C ASN A 301 10.95 -23.17 -27.53
N ALA A 302 10.56 -22.28 -28.45
CA ALA A 302 10.59 -20.83 -28.25
C ALA A 302 9.65 -20.33 -27.14
N PHE A 303 8.71 -21.15 -26.68
CA PHE A 303 7.81 -20.82 -25.59
C PHE A 303 8.41 -21.06 -24.20
N CYS A 304 9.55 -21.74 -24.10
CA CYS A 304 10.15 -22.11 -22.81
C CYS A 304 11.42 -21.29 -22.57
N GLN A 305 11.65 -20.78 -21.35
CA GLN A 305 12.91 -20.06 -21.06
C GLN A 305 14.11 -21.01 -21.16
N SER A 306 13.90 -22.32 -20.95
CA SER A 306 14.89 -23.38 -21.20
C SER A 306 15.15 -23.68 -22.68
N ASN A 307 14.34 -23.14 -23.60
CA ASN A 307 14.28 -23.55 -25.02
C ASN A 307 13.94 -25.04 -25.23
N ILE A 308 13.37 -25.73 -24.24
CA ILE A 308 13.07 -27.17 -24.34
C ILE A 308 11.59 -27.40 -24.04
N CYS A 309 10.85 -27.75 -25.08
CA CYS A 309 9.46 -28.19 -25.00
C CYS A 309 9.39 -29.70 -25.27
N SER A 310 9.12 -30.49 -24.24
CA SER A 310 9.02 -31.95 -24.34
C SER A 310 7.67 -32.43 -23.83
N GLY A 311 6.98 -33.27 -24.59
CA GLY A 311 5.64 -33.76 -24.23
C GLY A 311 4.63 -32.64 -23.95
N ASN A 312 4.65 -31.57 -24.75
CA ASN A 312 3.87 -30.34 -24.57
C ASN A 312 4.12 -29.61 -23.24
N THR A 313 5.25 -29.85 -22.58
CA THR A 313 5.59 -29.26 -21.28
C THR A 313 6.98 -28.62 -21.31
N CYS A 314 7.10 -27.40 -20.80
CA CYS A 314 8.39 -26.73 -20.65
C CYS A 314 9.20 -27.40 -19.55
N LEU A 315 10.43 -27.80 -19.86
CA LEU A 315 11.36 -28.36 -18.87
C LEU A 315 12.11 -27.25 -18.13
N ALA A 316 12.68 -27.56 -16.96
CA ALA A 316 13.48 -26.61 -16.19
C ALA A 316 14.82 -26.31 -16.90
N PRO A 317 15.47 -25.18 -16.60
CA PRO A 317 16.85 -24.94 -17.05
C PRO A 317 17.79 -26.05 -16.54
N GLY A 318 18.59 -26.64 -17.44
CA GLY A 318 19.47 -27.78 -17.13
C GLY A 318 18.82 -29.17 -17.30
N SER A 319 17.55 -29.22 -17.70
CA SER A 319 16.85 -30.45 -18.09
C SER A 319 17.08 -30.79 -19.56
N CYS A 320 16.84 -32.04 -19.93
CA CYS A 320 16.99 -32.55 -21.30
C CYS A 320 15.87 -33.53 -21.68
N ALA A 321 15.64 -33.69 -22.97
CA ALA A 321 14.75 -34.73 -23.53
C ALA A 321 15.51 -35.75 -24.39
N ALA A 322 16.67 -35.36 -24.91
CA ALA A 322 17.62 -36.22 -25.60
C ALA A 322 19.07 -35.76 -25.34
N ASP A 323 20.04 -36.61 -25.66
CA ASP A 323 21.47 -36.30 -25.49
C ASP A 323 21.92 -35.06 -26.26
N SER A 324 21.26 -34.73 -27.38
CA SER A 324 21.52 -33.51 -28.15
C SER A 324 21.23 -32.22 -27.39
N ASP A 325 20.40 -32.30 -26.34
CA ASP A 325 20.03 -31.14 -25.52
C ASP A 325 21.09 -30.84 -24.46
N CYS A 326 22.04 -31.77 -24.26
CA CYS A 326 23.04 -31.69 -23.22
C CYS A 326 24.37 -31.12 -23.73
N PRO A 327 24.91 -30.08 -23.08
CA PRO A 327 26.19 -29.50 -23.45
C PRO A 327 27.35 -30.44 -23.10
N ASN A 328 28.54 -30.17 -23.66
CA ASN A 328 29.80 -30.82 -23.26
C ASN A 328 29.81 -32.36 -23.32
N SER A 329 29.05 -32.95 -24.23
CA SER A 329 28.94 -34.41 -24.41
C SER A 329 28.40 -35.14 -23.16
N GLU A 330 27.54 -34.48 -22.40
CA GLU A 330 26.75 -35.07 -21.32
C GLU A 330 25.61 -35.95 -21.88
N HIS A 331 25.13 -36.92 -21.09
CA HIS A 331 24.01 -37.80 -21.45
C HIS A 331 22.75 -37.33 -20.74
N CYS A 332 21.62 -37.44 -21.43
CA CYS A 332 20.34 -37.18 -20.82
C CYS A 332 19.88 -38.40 -20.02
N ASP A 333 19.94 -38.32 -18.69
CA ASP A 333 19.33 -39.36 -17.85
C ASP A 333 17.81 -39.30 -18.02
N MET A 334 17.25 -40.22 -18.78
CA MET A 334 15.81 -40.29 -19.07
C MET A 334 14.94 -40.53 -17.82
N THR A 335 15.53 -40.89 -16.68
CA THR A 335 14.83 -41.05 -15.40
C THR A 335 14.62 -39.69 -14.73
N THR A 336 15.68 -38.88 -14.69
CA THR A 336 15.68 -37.59 -14.00
C THR A 336 15.44 -36.40 -14.94
N HIS A 337 15.54 -36.63 -16.26
CA HIS A 337 15.54 -35.61 -17.31
C HIS A 337 16.60 -34.52 -17.07
N ILE A 338 17.77 -34.89 -16.55
CA ILE A 338 18.88 -34.00 -16.25
C ILE A 338 20.10 -34.43 -17.05
N CYS A 339 20.85 -33.46 -17.57
CA CYS A 339 22.14 -33.72 -18.19
C CYS A 339 23.14 -34.17 -17.13
N VAL A 340 23.63 -35.39 -17.28
CA VAL A 340 24.64 -35.97 -16.41
C VAL A 340 25.93 -36.17 -17.19
N ALA A 341 27.05 -35.90 -16.53
CA ALA A 341 28.36 -36.19 -17.10
C ALA A 341 28.42 -37.66 -17.53
N VAL A 342 28.72 -37.89 -18.81
CA VAL A 342 29.05 -39.24 -19.29
C VAL A 342 30.31 -39.66 -18.54
N CYS A 343 30.21 -40.67 -17.69
CA CYS A 343 31.38 -41.22 -17.05
C CYS A 343 32.18 -41.97 -18.11
N VAL A 344 33.33 -41.42 -18.51
CA VAL A 344 34.24 -42.07 -19.45
C VAL A 344 35.11 -43.04 -18.65
N PRO A 345 34.97 -44.37 -18.83
CA PRO A 345 35.76 -45.36 -18.07
C PRO A 345 37.25 -45.16 -18.34
N ARG A 346 38.07 -45.12 -17.29
CA ARG A 346 39.53 -45.12 -17.48
C ARG A 346 39.95 -46.47 -18.03
N THR A 347 41.03 -46.51 -18.83
CA THR A 347 41.65 -47.78 -19.24
C THR A 347 42.78 -48.16 -18.29
N CYS A 348 43.23 -49.42 -18.32
CA CYS A 348 44.40 -49.89 -17.57
C CYS A 348 45.64 -49.02 -17.81
N VAL A 349 45.85 -48.61 -19.07
CA VAL A 349 46.98 -47.76 -19.47
C VAL A 349 46.86 -46.36 -18.86
N ASN A 350 45.67 -45.77 -18.87
CA ASN A 350 45.43 -44.45 -18.28
C ASN A 350 45.64 -44.43 -16.76
N GLN A 351 45.56 -45.58 -16.09
CA GLN A 351 45.80 -45.72 -14.65
C GLN A 351 47.23 -46.19 -14.32
N GLY A 352 48.07 -46.44 -15.32
CA GLY A 352 49.44 -46.94 -15.11
C GLY A 352 49.50 -48.36 -14.54
N VAL A 353 48.44 -49.15 -14.74
CA VAL A 353 48.31 -50.51 -14.21
C VAL A 353 48.47 -51.53 -15.35
N HIS A 354 49.29 -52.55 -15.12
CA HIS A 354 49.64 -53.58 -16.10
C HIS A 354 49.27 -55.01 -15.67
N CYS A 355 48.66 -55.18 -14.50
CA CYS A 355 48.17 -56.46 -14.00
C CYS A 355 47.07 -56.27 -12.94
N GLY A 356 46.25 -57.29 -12.74
CA GLY A 356 45.22 -57.33 -11.69
C GLY A 356 43.89 -56.69 -12.08
N SER A 357 42.96 -56.67 -11.13
CA SER A 357 41.62 -56.08 -11.30
C SER A 357 41.52 -54.75 -10.55
N ILE A 358 41.13 -53.69 -11.25
CA ILE A 358 40.99 -52.33 -10.68
C ILE A 358 39.68 -51.69 -11.16
N GLY A 359 39.11 -50.76 -10.38
CA GLY A 359 37.94 -50.02 -10.82
C GLY A 359 38.24 -49.08 -12.00
N ASP A 360 37.28 -48.89 -12.89
CA ASP A 360 37.38 -47.95 -14.02
C ASP A 360 37.07 -46.48 -13.66
N GLY A 361 36.67 -46.23 -12.41
CA GLY A 361 36.21 -44.93 -11.92
C GLY A 361 34.74 -44.61 -12.20
N CYS A 362 34.03 -45.50 -12.89
CA CYS A 362 32.62 -45.41 -13.30
C CYS A 362 31.75 -46.54 -12.75
N GLY A 363 32.28 -47.34 -11.81
CA GLY A 363 31.59 -48.48 -11.19
C GLY A 363 31.81 -49.81 -11.90
N GLY A 364 32.55 -49.83 -13.02
CA GLY A 364 33.02 -51.05 -13.68
C GLY A 364 34.38 -51.52 -13.16
N ILE A 365 34.72 -52.78 -13.46
CA ILE A 365 36.02 -53.39 -13.11
C ILE A 365 36.80 -53.63 -14.40
N LEU A 366 38.02 -53.09 -14.47
CA LEU A 366 39.00 -53.37 -15.51
C LEU A 366 39.85 -54.57 -15.10
N ASN A 367 40.09 -55.48 -16.05
CA ASN A 367 41.02 -56.59 -15.88
C ASN A 367 42.28 -56.32 -16.71
N CYS A 368 43.36 -55.92 -16.04
CA CYS A 368 44.57 -55.39 -16.67
C CYS A 368 45.62 -56.47 -16.96
N GLY A 369 45.21 -57.75 -17.01
CA GLY A 369 46.06 -58.89 -17.30
C GLY A 369 46.71 -59.51 -16.06
N VAL A 370 47.62 -60.45 -16.30
CA VAL A 370 48.40 -61.16 -15.27
C VAL A 370 49.88 -60.97 -15.52
N CYS A 371 50.69 -61.09 -14.47
CA CYS A 371 52.13 -60.96 -14.61
C CYS A 371 52.77 -62.17 -15.30
N PRO A 372 53.92 -61.98 -15.97
CA PRO A 372 54.74 -63.08 -16.45
C PRO A 372 55.13 -64.05 -15.33
N VAL A 373 55.46 -65.29 -15.71
CA VAL A 373 55.87 -66.35 -14.77
C VAL A 373 57.04 -65.86 -13.91
N GLY A 374 56.94 -66.03 -12.58
CA GLY A 374 57.95 -65.60 -11.61
C GLY A 374 57.77 -64.17 -11.09
N GLN A 375 56.69 -63.49 -11.46
CA GLN A 375 56.34 -62.17 -10.94
C GLN A 375 54.99 -62.18 -10.22
N ILE A 376 54.85 -61.35 -9.19
CA ILE A 376 53.60 -61.09 -8.49
C ILE A 376 53.08 -59.71 -8.86
N CYS A 377 51.75 -59.59 -8.95
CA CYS A 377 51.09 -58.33 -9.18
C CYS A 377 50.92 -57.61 -7.84
N SER A 378 51.70 -56.55 -7.62
CA SER A 378 51.65 -55.74 -6.41
C SER A 378 51.38 -54.30 -6.81
N ALA A 379 50.28 -53.73 -6.29
CA ALA A 379 49.83 -52.38 -6.63
C ALA A 379 49.69 -52.10 -8.14
N GLY A 380 49.26 -53.11 -8.91
CA GLY A 380 49.02 -52.97 -10.35
C GLY A 380 50.28 -53.03 -11.22
N VAL A 381 51.44 -53.31 -10.63
CA VAL A 381 52.72 -53.47 -11.32
C VAL A 381 53.27 -54.87 -11.07
N CYS A 382 53.86 -55.46 -12.11
CA CYS A 382 54.51 -56.75 -12.00
C CYS A 382 55.91 -56.59 -11.40
N GLY A 383 56.12 -57.22 -10.24
CA GLY A 383 57.41 -57.24 -9.54
C GLY A 383 57.89 -58.67 -9.29
N PRO A 384 59.18 -58.87 -9.00
CA PRO A 384 59.72 -60.19 -8.70
C PRO A 384 58.98 -60.85 -7.53
N SER A 385 58.73 -62.16 -7.65
CA SER A 385 57.95 -62.93 -6.66
C SER A 385 58.66 -63.19 -5.33
N ALA A 386 59.91 -62.77 -5.17
CA ALA A 386 60.69 -62.98 -3.95
C ALA A 386 61.41 -61.69 -3.58
N CYS A 387 61.20 -61.23 -2.35
CA CYS A 387 62.07 -60.25 -1.72
C CYS A 387 63.46 -60.89 -1.60
N ILE A 388 64.50 -60.24 -2.14
CA ILE A 388 65.88 -60.73 -2.05
C ILE A 388 66.45 -60.19 -0.73
N PRO A 389 66.70 -61.04 0.28
CA PRO A 389 67.19 -60.58 1.58
C PRO A 389 68.58 -59.96 1.43
N GLU A 390 68.77 -58.78 2.02
CA GLU A 390 70.11 -58.19 2.12
C GLU A 390 71.01 -59.06 3.00
N THR A 391 72.32 -59.02 2.74
CA THR A 391 73.34 -59.71 3.54
C THR A 391 74.02 -58.74 4.51
N CYS A 392 74.63 -59.26 5.57
CA CYS A 392 75.43 -58.44 6.50
C CYS A 392 76.47 -57.57 5.79
N ALA A 393 77.09 -58.07 4.71
CA ALA A 393 78.05 -57.33 3.92
C ALA A 393 77.42 -56.16 3.16
N GLN A 394 76.19 -56.32 2.64
CA GLN A 394 75.46 -55.26 1.94
C GLN A 394 74.98 -54.17 2.91
N LEU A 395 74.60 -54.57 4.12
CA LEU A 395 74.27 -53.65 5.22
C LEU A 395 75.51 -52.99 5.84
N GLY A 396 76.71 -53.43 5.46
CA GLY A 396 77.96 -52.99 6.06
C GLY A 396 78.13 -53.40 7.53
N ALA A 397 77.33 -54.33 8.06
CA ALA A 397 77.38 -54.76 9.46
C ALA A 397 78.45 -55.84 9.68
N GLN A 398 79.38 -55.59 10.61
CA GLN A 398 80.43 -56.52 11.02
C GLN A 398 80.08 -57.34 12.27
N CYS A 399 79.03 -56.95 13.00
CA CYS A 399 78.59 -57.62 14.21
C CYS A 399 77.11 -57.33 14.54
N GLY A 400 76.49 -58.19 15.34
CA GLY A 400 75.13 -58.03 15.88
C GLY A 400 74.02 -58.52 14.95
N ILE A 401 72.79 -58.55 15.47
CA ILE A 401 71.59 -58.98 14.73
C ILE A 401 71.01 -57.80 13.92
N GLN A 402 70.81 -57.99 12.61
CA GLN A 402 70.20 -57.03 11.69
C GLN A 402 68.93 -57.60 11.04
N THR A 403 68.14 -56.75 10.38
CA THR A 403 67.01 -57.20 9.55
C THR A 403 67.43 -57.28 8.09
N ASP A 404 66.96 -58.30 7.35
CA ASP A 404 67.29 -58.51 5.94
C ASP A 404 66.47 -57.68 4.94
N GLY A 405 65.61 -56.77 5.43
CA GLY A 405 64.70 -55.97 4.59
C GLY A 405 63.49 -56.74 4.04
N CYS A 406 63.44 -58.06 4.24
CA CYS A 406 62.42 -58.98 3.76
C CYS A 406 61.62 -59.66 4.89
N GLY A 407 61.81 -59.19 6.13
CA GLY A 407 61.14 -59.70 7.32
C GLY A 407 61.91 -60.81 8.06
N GLY A 408 63.11 -61.17 7.60
CA GLY A 408 64.05 -62.07 8.28
C GLY A 408 65.10 -61.32 9.11
N LEU A 409 65.79 -62.07 9.98
CA LEU A 409 66.89 -61.58 10.82
C LEU A 409 68.22 -62.17 10.35
N LEU A 410 69.26 -61.34 10.29
CA LEU A 410 70.63 -61.69 9.95
C LEU A 410 71.50 -61.62 11.19
N ASP A 411 72.32 -62.65 11.45
CA ASP A 411 73.35 -62.60 12.47
C ASP A 411 74.70 -62.27 11.83
N CYS A 412 75.19 -61.06 12.07
CA CYS A 412 76.43 -60.56 11.47
C CYS A 412 77.67 -60.87 12.32
N GLY A 413 77.52 -61.72 13.35
CA GLY A 413 78.63 -62.21 14.17
C GLY A 413 78.92 -61.36 15.40
N THR A 414 80.03 -61.68 16.08
CA THR A 414 80.47 -61.03 17.31
C THR A 414 81.90 -60.47 17.18
N CYS A 415 82.21 -59.42 17.94
CA CYS A 415 83.54 -58.82 17.94
C CYS A 415 84.53 -59.59 18.80
N THR A 416 85.79 -59.61 18.37
CA THR A 416 86.87 -60.21 19.17
C THR A 416 87.30 -59.23 20.26
N ALA A 417 87.41 -59.70 21.51
CA ALA A 417 87.85 -58.87 22.63
C ALA A 417 89.25 -58.26 22.37
N PRO A 418 89.50 -57.00 22.73
CA PRO A 418 88.70 -56.14 23.63
C PRO A 418 87.59 -55.33 22.95
N GLN A 419 87.33 -55.51 21.65
CA GLN A 419 86.33 -54.73 20.93
C GLN A 419 84.92 -55.12 21.33
N SER A 420 83.99 -54.17 21.23
CA SER A 420 82.56 -54.41 21.44
C SER A 420 81.76 -53.95 20.22
N CYS A 421 80.63 -54.60 19.95
CA CYS A 421 79.80 -54.25 18.80
C CYS A 421 79.17 -52.87 19.02
N GLY A 422 79.53 -51.89 18.19
CA GLY A 422 79.16 -50.50 18.36
C GLY A 422 80.06 -49.69 19.31
N GLY A 423 81.10 -50.30 19.89
CA GLY A 423 81.96 -49.67 20.91
C GLY A 423 82.72 -48.44 20.44
N GLY A 424 83.11 -48.42 19.16
CA GLY A 424 83.78 -47.29 18.51
C GLY A 424 82.87 -46.13 18.09
N GLY A 425 81.59 -46.13 18.48
CA GLY A 425 80.62 -45.08 18.14
C GLY A 425 79.91 -45.23 16.79
N VAL A 426 80.20 -46.30 16.04
CA VAL A 426 79.50 -46.66 14.79
C VAL A 426 78.72 -47.96 14.99
N ALA A 427 77.40 -47.91 14.79
CA ALA A 427 76.53 -49.06 15.00
C ALA A 427 76.94 -50.26 14.14
N SER A 428 76.84 -51.46 14.72
CA SER A 428 77.09 -52.74 14.05
C SER A 428 78.52 -52.91 13.49
N GLN A 429 79.49 -52.14 14.00
CA GLN A 429 80.92 -52.26 13.73
C GLN A 429 81.69 -52.66 14.99
N CYS A 430 82.78 -53.41 14.82
CA CYS A 430 83.67 -53.72 15.93
C CYS A 430 84.65 -52.56 16.16
N GLY A 431 84.63 -51.95 17.35
CA GLY A 431 85.44 -50.77 17.66
C GLY A 431 85.64 -50.52 19.13
#